data_AF-A0A7W7ZFA9-F1
#
_entry.id   AF-A0A7W7ZFA9-F1
#
_cell.length_a   1.000
_cell.length_b   1.000
_cell.length_c   1.000
_cell.angle_alpha   90.00
_cell.angle_beta   90.00
_cell.angle_gamma   90.00
#
_symmetry.space_group_name_H-M   'P 1'
#
loop_
_entity.id
_entity.type
_entity.pdbx_description
1 polymer ?
#
loop_
_entity_poly.entity_id
_entity_poly.type
_entity_poly.pdbx_seq_one_letter_code
_entity_poly.pdbx_strand_id
1 'polypeptide(L)'
;MIVNPMYNASLTEQQRTWFFAEYQAAAKDEVVGVLLALFLGSFGIHKFYMGETGWGVLYIVFSWTGIPAFLGFIECFLMPGRVRAYNAVQAQIITNGILATNIPAYAASAPPPQANLTPAMCPSCGGSVASGAAFCAKCGSGMAATA
;
A
#
# COMPACT_ATOMS: atom_id res chain seq x y z
N MET A 1 8.68 7.69 -9.25
CA MET A 1 9.18 6.32 -9.02
C MET A 1 8.85 5.49 -10.25
N ILE A 2 9.85 5.18 -11.09
CA ILE A 2 9.63 4.34 -12.29
C ILE A 2 9.84 2.89 -11.86
N VAL A 3 8.76 2.14 -11.75
CA VAL A 3 8.84 0.69 -11.52
C VAL A 3 9.35 0.05 -12.81
N ASN A 4 10.35 -0.84 -12.71
CA ASN A 4 10.89 -1.50 -13.90
C ASN A 4 9.77 -2.31 -14.59
N PRO A 5 9.55 -2.15 -15.92
CA PRO A 5 8.48 -2.83 -16.63
C PRO A 5 8.55 -4.36 -16.54
N MET A 6 9.71 -4.92 -16.20
CA MET A 6 9.88 -6.36 -15.95
C MET A 6 8.92 -6.91 -14.89
N TYR A 7 8.51 -6.12 -13.89
CA TYR A 7 7.68 -6.59 -12.78
C TYR A 7 6.19 -6.72 -13.14
N ASN A 8 5.70 -6.00 -14.14
CA ASN A 8 4.29 -5.99 -14.50
C ASN A 8 4.01 -6.39 -15.96
N ALA A 9 5.04 -6.78 -16.71
CA ALA A 9 4.90 -7.19 -18.10
C ALA A 9 4.00 -8.43 -18.30
N SER A 10 3.92 -9.32 -17.30
CA SER A 10 3.08 -10.52 -17.35
C SER A 10 1.67 -10.33 -16.80
N LEU A 11 1.34 -9.15 -16.27
CA LEU A 11 0.05 -8.87 -15.62
C LEU A 11 -0.97 -8.37 -16.65
N THR A 12 -2.24 -8.76 -16.48
CA THR A 12 -3.34 -8.12 -17.22
C THR A 12 -3.54 -6.66 -16.80
N GLU A 13 -4.27 -5.88 -17.60
CA GLU A 13 -4.51 -4.46 -17.30
C GLU A 13 -5.16 -4.25 -15.92
N GLN A 14 -6.12 -5.10 -15.57
CA GLN A 14 -6.73 -5.09 -14.24
C GLN A 14 -5.72 -5.45 -13.16
N GLN A 15 -4.96 -6.54 -13.30
CA GLN A 15 -3.92 -6.91 -12.32
C GLN A 15 -2.84 -5.84 -12.14
N ARG A 16 -2.55 -5.08 -13.20
CA ARG A 16 -1.55 -4.00 -13.19
C ARG A 16 -1.97 -2.82 -12.30
N THR A 17 -3.24 -2.47 -12.26
CA THR A 17 -3.71 -1.40 -11.36
C THR A 17 -3.59 -1.80 -9.89
N TRP A 18 -3.91 -3.06 -9.57
CA TRP A 18 -3.71 -3.63 -8.22
C TRP A 18 -2.25 -3.67 -7.82
N PHE A 19 -1.39 -4.10 -8.73
CA PHE A 19 0.05 -4.06 -8.53
C PHE A 19 0.51 -2.65 -8.15
N PHE A 20 0.08 -1.61 -8.89
CA PHE A 20 0.50 -0.26 -8.59
C PHE A 20 -0.05 0.27 -7.26
N ALA A 21 -1.29 -0.06 -6.90
CA ALA A 21 -1.85 0.33 -5.61
C ALA A 21 -1.09 -0.31 -4.43
N GLU A 22 -0.84 -1.61 -4.50
CA GLU A 22 -0.11 -2.36 -3.47
C GLU A 22 1.36 -1.95 -3.39
N TYR A 23 2.00 -1.80 -4.56
CA TYR A 23 3.39 -1.37 -4.64
C TYR A 23 3.59 0.03 -4.07
N GLN A 24 2.70 0.98 -4.37
CA GLN A 24 2.79 2.33 -3.80
C GLN A 24 2.64 2.33 -2.27
N ALA A 25 1.83 1.44 -1.71
CA ALA A 25 1.68 1.30 -0.26
C ALA A 25 2.92 0.67 0.40
N ALA A 26 3.60 -0.25 -0.27
CA ALA A 26 4.76 -0.97 0.26
C ALA A 26 6.12 -0.33 -0.07
N ALA A 27 6.18 0.55 -1.05
CA ALA A 27 7.43 1.15 -1.51
C ALA A 27 8.05 2.08 -0.45
N LYS A 28 9.39 2.04 -0.36
CA LYS A 28 10.18 2.88 0.53
C LYS A 28 10.88 3.98 -0.25
N ASP A 29 10.98 5.17 0.34
CA ASP A 29 11.65 6.31 -0.28
C ASP A 29 13.16 6.32 0.03
N GLU A 30 13.95 6.47 -1.03
CA GLU A 30 15.43 6.55 -0.93
C GLU A 30 15.85 7.73 -0.07
N VAL A 31 15.20 8.89 -0.28
CA VAL A 31 15.49 10.14 0.42
C VAL A 31 15.20 10.01 1.91
N VAL A 32 14.09 9.39 2.28
CA VAL A 32 13.73 9.15 3.69
C VAL A 32 14.78 8.24 4.35
N GLY A 33 15.19 7.18 3.64
CA GLY A 33 16.27 6.31 4.12
C GLY A 33 17.58 7.07 4.37
N VAL A 34 18.00 7.91 3.43
CA VAL A 34 19.23 8.72 3.53
C VAL A 34 19.14 9.72 4.68
N LEU A 35 18.02 10.44 4.81
CA LEU A 35 17.80 11.40 5.90
C LEU A 35 17.86 10.71 7.26
N LEU A 36 17.24 9.53 7.39
CA LEU A 36 17.32 8.72 8.61
C LEU A 36 18.76 8.28 8.92
N ALA A 37 19.52 7.86 7.92
CA ALA A 37 20.92 7.46 8.12
C ALA A 37 21.82 8.65 8.50
N LEU A 38 21.56 9.84 7.94
CA LEU A 38 22.33 11.06 8.23
C LEU A 38 22.06 11.60 9.64
N PHE A 39 20.79 11.80 10.00
CA PHE A 39 20.42 12.45 11.26
C PHE A 39 20.33 11.48 12.44
N LEU A 40 19.97 10.23 12.16
CA LEU A 40 19.67 9.20 13.16
C LEU A 40 20.62 7.99 13.07
N GLY A 41 21.70 8.09 12.28
CA GLY A 41 22.67 7.02 12.09
C GLY A 41 23.45 6.64 13.35
N SER A 42 23.73 7.60 14.23
CA SER A 42 24.37 7.37 15.54
C SER A 42 23.54 6.48 16.46
N PHE A 43 22.21 6.49 16.31
CA PHE A 43 21.28 5.62 17.04
C PHE A 43 20.92 4.35 16.26
N GLY A 44 21.26 4.27 14.96
CA GLY A 44 20.93 3.13 14.11
C GLY A 44 19.46 3.00 13.71
N ILE A 45 18.67 4.06 13.84
CA ILE A 45 17.21 3.99 13.59
C ILE A 45 16.90 3.69 12.12
N HIS A 46 17.78 4.08 11.19
CA HIS A 46 17.67 3.75 9.77
C HIS A 46 17.68 2.24 9.48
N LYS A 47 18.21 1.40 10.36
CA LYS A 47 18.16 -0.07 10.23
C LYS A 47 16.76 -0.62 10.49
N PHE A 48 16.00 -0.01 11.40
CA PHE A 48 14.60 -0.37 11.62
C PHE A 48 13.73 0.01 10.43
N TYR A 49 14.04 1.10 9.74
CA TYR A 49 13.35 1.47 8.49
C TYR A 49 13.47 0.38 7.42
N MET A 50 14.62 -0.30 7.33
CA MET A 50 14.81 -1.42 6.39
C MET A 50 14.22 -2.75 6.86
N GLY A 51 13.68 -2.84 8.08
CA GLY A 51 13.20 -4.09 8.68
C GLY A 51 14.30 -4.94 9.31
N GLU A 52 15.51 -4.40 9.49
CA GLU A 52 16.65 -5.09 10.10
C GLU A 52 16.74 -4.82 11.60
N THR A 53 15.70 -5.20 12.34
CA THR A 53 15.55 -4.90 13.77
C THR A 53 16.75 -5.36 14.60
N GLY A 54 17.32 -6.53 14.29
CA GLY A 54 18.50 -7.04 15.02
C GLY A 54 19.71 -6.13 14.92
N TRP A 55 20.01 -5.61 13.73
CA TRP A 55 21.10 -4.66 13.52
C TRP A 55 20.80 -3.30 14.15
N GLY A 56 19.55 -2.85 14.11
CA GLY A 56 19.13 -1.62 14.78
C GLY A 56 19.34 -1.67 16.29
N VAL A 57 18.97 -2.78 16.95
CA VAL A 57 19.20 -2.97 18.39
C VAL A 57 20.71 -2.96 18.70
N LEU A 58 21.53 -3.60 17.88
CA LEU A 58 22.98 -3.59 18.05
C LEU A 58 23.54 -2.17 17.99
N TYR A 59 23.09 -1.35 17.04
CA TYR A 59 23.51 0.06 16.93
C TYR A 59 23.10 0.89 18.16
N ILE A 60 21.90 0.66 18.72
CA ILE A 60 21.45 1.35 19.95
C ILE A 60 22.35 1.00 21.13
N VAL A 61 22.65 -0.29 21.34
CA VAL A 61 23.48 -0.76 22.46
C VAL A 61 24.90 -0.22 22.36
N PHE A 62 25.44 -0.08 21.15
CA PHE A 62 26.78 0.48 20.92
C PHE A 62 26.79 2.00 20.65
N SER A 63 25.66 2.70 20.70
CA SER A 63 25.55 4.13 20.35
C SER A 63 26.48 5.03 21.17
N TRP A 64 26.73 4.67 22.43
CA TRP A 64 27.65 5.39 23.32
C TRP A 64 29.13 5.30 22.91
N THR A 65 29.51 4.36 22.05
CA THR A 65 30.89 4.20 21.58
C THR A 65 31.27 5.15 20.46
N GLY A 66 30.30 5.85 19.85
CA GLY A 66 30.50 6.70 18.68
C GLY A 66 30.77 5.95 17.37
N ILE A 67 31.08 4.65 17.43
CA ILE A 67 31.29 3.77 16.27
C ILE A 67 30.05 3.73 15.35
N PRO A 68 28.80 3.65 15.87
CA PRO A 68 27.61 3.67 15.02
C PRO A 68 27.43 4.97 14.23
N ALA A 69 27.94 6.10 14.73
CA ALA A 69 27.88 7.36 13.99
C ALA A 69 28.76 7.32 12.73
N PHE A 70 29.97 6.74 12.84
CA PHE A 70 30.86 6.58 11.70
C PHE A 70 30.33 5.56 10.68
N LEU A 71 29.83 4.41 11.16
CA LEU A 71 29.19 3.40 10.30
C LEU A 71 27.92 3.94 9.63
N GLY A 72 27.08 4.69 10.35
CA GLY A 72 25.88 5.33 9.84
C GLY A 72 26.19 6.36 8.75
N PHE A 73 27.29 7.10 8.87
CA PHE A 73 27.75 8.01 7.83
C PHE A 73 28.15 7.27 6.55
N ILE A 74 28.83 6.13 6.65
CA ILE A 74 29.14 5.28 5.49
C ILE A 74 27.84 4.71 4.90
N GLU A 75 26.98 4.13 5.75
CA GLU A 75 25.71 3.55 5.32
C GLU A 75 24.78 4.57 4.64
N CYS A 76 24.87 5.86 4.97
CA CYS A 76 24.14 6.94 4.30
C CYS A 76 24.33 6.91 2.78
N PHE A 77 25.55 6.66 2.29
CA PHE A 77 25.85 6.56 0.86
C PHE A 77 25.39 5.24 0.24
N LEU A 78 25.31 4.16 1.02
CA LEU A 78 24.83 2.86 0.55
C LEU A 78 23.30 2.77 0.57
N MET A 79 22.65 3.58 1.41
CA MET A 79 21.21 3.54 1.66
C MET A 79 20.34 3.65 0.41
N PRO A 80 20.61 4.53 -0.59
CA PRO A 80 19.85 4.56 -1.83
C PRO A 80 19.87 3.22 -2.57
N GLY A 81 21.04 2.57 -2.66
CA GLY A 81 21.19 1.26 -3.28
C GLY A 81 20.42 0.18 -2.52
N ARG A 82 20.45 0.23 -1.18
CA ARG A 82 19.69 -0.71 -0.33
C ARG A 82 18.19 -0.52 -0.46
N VAL A 83 17.70 0.72 -0.53
CA VAL A 83 16.27 1.02 -0.72
C VAL A 83 15.82 0.57 -2.11
N ARG A 84 16.62 0.79 -3.15
CA ARG A 84 16.33 0.28 -4.51
C ARG A 84 16.25 -1.23 -4.54
N ALA A 85 17.20 -1.92 -3.89
CA ALA A 85 17.19 -3.38 -3.80
C ALA A 85 15.94 -3.88 -3.05
N TYR A 86 15.58 -3.23 -1.93
CA TYR A 86 14.37 -3.56 -1.18
C TYR A 86 13.11 -3.38 -2.03
N ASN A 87 12.96 -2.24 -2.69
CA ASN A 87 11.82 -1.95 -3.55
C ASN A 87 11.73 -2.90 -4.76
N ALA A 88 12.88 -3.34 -5.31
CA ALA A 88 12.94 -4.32 -6.39
C ALA A 88 12.46 -5.70 -5.95
N VAL A 89 12.85 -6.15 -4.75
CA VAL A 89 12.38 -7.40 -4.16
C VAL A 89 10.89 -7.32 -3.82
N GLN A 90 10.43 -6.20 -3.26
CA GLN A 90 9.02 -6.00 -2.93
C GLN A 90 8.13 -6.04 -4.19
N ALA A 91 8.57 -5.43 -5.30
CA ALA A 91 7.87 -5.51 -6.58
C ALA A 91 7.70 -6.97 -7.05
N GLN A 92 8.75 -7.79 -6.96
CA GLN A 92 8.68 -9.22 -7.30
C GLN A 92 7.70 -9.99 -6.42
N ILE A 93 7.74 -9.77 -5.10
CA ILE A 93 6.84 -10.44 -4.15
C ILE A 93 5.37 -10.10 -4.46
N ILE A 94 5.08 -8.82 -4.69
CA ILE A 94 3.71 -8.36 -5.03
C ILE A 94 3.25 -8.99 -6.35
N THR A 95 4.09 -8.99 -7.38
CA THR A 95 3.77 -9.64 -8.67
C THR A 95 3.48 -11.13 -8.49
N ASN A 96 4.35 -11.85 -7.77
CA ASN A 96 4.15 -13.27 -7.50
C ASN A 96 2.87 -13.53 -6.69
N GLY A 97 2.55 -12.66 -5.74
CA GLY A 97 1.30 -12.71 -4.99
C GLY A 97 0.08 -12.61 -5.90
N ILE A 98 0.05 -11.60 -6.78
CA ILE A 98 -1.05 -11.37 -7.74
C ILE A 98 -1.19 -12.52 -8.74
N LEU A 99 -0.09 -13.12 -9.17
CA LEU A 99 -0.11 -14.29 -10.06
C LEU A 99 -0.54 -15.57 -9.35
N ALA A 100 -0.13 -15.75 -8.09
CA ALA A 100 -0.46 -16.94 -7.28
C ALA A 100 -1.90 -16.92 -6.77
N THR A 101 -2.44 -15.75 -6.47
CA THR A 101 -3.87 -15.61 -6.26
C THR A 101 -4.55 -15.71 -7.63
N ASN A 102 -5.07 -16.90 -7.97
CA ASN A 102 -6.10 -17.09 -9.00
C ASN A 102 -7.42 -16.38 -8.59
N ILE A 103 -7.33 -15.14 -8.12
CA ILE A 103 -8.46 -14.26 -7.94
C ILE A 103 -8.85 -13.87 -9.36
N PRO A 104 -10.01 -14.33 -9.87
CA PRO A 104 -10.44 -13.90 -11.17
C PRO A 104 -10.60 -12.38 -11.11
N ALA A 105 -10.09 -11.69 -12.14
CA ALA A 105 -9.88 -10.26 -12.13
C ALA A 105 -11.15 -9.41 -11.83
N TYR A 106 -12.34 -10.01 -11.86
CA TYR A 106 -13.60 -9.41 -11.42
C TYR A 106 -13.71 -9.18 -9.90
N ALA A 107 -13.07 -9.99 -9.04
CA ALA A 107 -13.09 -9.80 -7.58
C ALA A 107 -12.14 -8.66 -7.16
N ALA A 108 -11.15 -8.37 -8.00
CA ALA A 108 -10.28 -7.20 -7.91
C ALA A 108 -10.91 -5.97 -8.61
N SER A 109 -12.10 -6.02 -9.20
CA SER A 109 -12.80 -4.78 -9.61
C SER A 109 -14.01 -4.50 -8.75
N ALA A 110 -14.21 -5.27 -7.68
CA ALA A 110 -15.28 -5.02 -6.74
C ALA A 110 -14.92 -3.77 -5.90
N PRO A 111 -15.68 -2.66 -6.00
CA PRO A 111 -15.77 -1.73 -4.87
C PRO A 111 -16.09 -2.52 -3.58
N PRO A 112 -15.71 -2.03 -2.38
CA PRO A 112 -15.95 -2.74 -1.11
C PRO A 112 -17.35 -3.34 -1.12
N PRO A 113 -17.51 -4.62 -0.72
CA PRO A 113 -18.67 -5.44 -1.03
C PRO A 113 -19.93 -4.62 -0.79
N GLN A 114 -20.50 -4.10 -1.89
CA GLN A 114 -21.79 -3.45 -1.84
C GLN A 114 -22.72 -4.61 -1.60
N ALA A 115 -23.05 -4.80 -0.32
CA ALA A 115 -24.06 -5.73 0.12
C ALA A 115 -25.21 -5.61 -0.87
N ASN A 116 -25.59 -6.73 -1.48
CA ASN A 116 -26.73 -6.84 -2.37
C ASN A 116 -27.94 -6.18 -1.70
N LEU A 117 -28.15 -4.90 -2.02
CA LEU A 117 -29.38 -4.18 -1.80
C LEU A 117 -29.97 -4.09 -3.19
N THR A 118 -30.82 -5.07 -3.51
CA THR A 118 -31.68 -4.98 -4.68
C THR A 118 -32.38 -3.61 -4.62
N PRO A 119 -32.16 -2.71 -5.60
CA PRO A 119 -32.70 -1.36 -5.52
C PRO A 119 -34.23 -1.44 -5.48
N ALA A 120 -34.82 -0.92 -4.41
CA ALA A 120 -36.26 -0.82 -4.29
C ALA A 120 -36.79 0.24 -5.26
N MET A 121 -37.88 -0.04 -5.97
CA MET A 121 -38.52 0.95 -6.83
C MET A 121 -39.41 1.88 -6.01
N CYS A 122 -39.33 3.18 -6.28
CA CYS A 122 -40.20 4.17 -5.67
C CYS A 122 -41.66 3.97 -6.14
N PRO A 123 -42.64 3.81 -5.24
CA PRO A 123 -44.04 3.58 -5.63
C PRO A 123 -44.72 4.81 -6.24
N SER A 124 -44.18 6.03 -6.03
CA SER A 124 -44.77 7.25 -6.57
C SER A 124 -44.30 7.59 -7.99
N CYS A 125 -43.03 7.34 -8.34
CA CYS A 125 -42.48 7.72 -9.65
C CYS A 125 -41.78 6.59 -10.41
N GLY A 126 -41.64 5.40 -9.82
CA GLY A 126 -40.97 4.25 -10.43
C GLY A 126 -39.44 4.36 -10.49
N GLY A 127 -38.83 5.42 -9.95
CA GLY A 127 -37.37 5.56 -9.90
C GLY A 127 -36.71 4.56 -8.95
N SER A 128 -35.48 4.14 -9.23
CA SER A 128 -34.70 3.29 -8.34
C SER A 128 -34.23 4.06 -7.09
N VAL A 129 -34.39 3.45 -5.92
CA VAL A 129 -34.02 4.03 -4.62
C VAL A 129 -33.16 3.02 -3.86
N ALA A 130 -32.12 3.50 -3.17
CA ALA A 130 -31.29 2.66 -2.32
C ALA A 130 -32.13 2.07 -1.17
N SER A 131 -31.97 0.78 -0.89
CA SER A 131 -32.76 0.09 0.14
C SER A 131 -32.46 0.69 1.51
N GLY A 132 -33.50 1.25 2.15
CA GLY A 132 -33.39 1.99 3.42
C GLY A 132 -33.35 3.52 3.31
N ALA A 133 -33.42 4.11 2.11
CA ALA A 133 -33.52 5.57 1.98
C ALA A 133 -34.88 6.08 2.47
N ALA A 134 -34.89 7.16 3.27
CA ALA A 134 -36.12 7.75 3.81
C ALA A 134 -36.93 8.58 2.78
N PHE A 135 -36.30 9.02 1.68
CA PHE A 135 -36.92 9.86 0.64
C PHE A 135 -36.40 9.50 -0.75
N CYS A 136 -37.25 9.67 -1.77
CA CYS A 136 -36.89 9.46 -3.17
C CYS A 136 -36.17 10.70 -3.74
N ALA A 137 -34.93 10.55 -4.22
CA ALA A 137 -34.16 11.64 -4.82
C ALA A 137 -34.72 12.17 -6.16
N LYS A 138 -35.63 11.43 -6.81
CA LYS A 138 -36.24 11.81 -8.09
C LYS A 138 -37.49 12.66 -7.95
N CYS A 139 -38.39 12.30 -7.03
CA CYS A 139 -39.69 12.97 -6.90
C CYS A 139 -39.96 13.55 -5.50
N GLY A 140 -39.08 13.31 -4.53
CA GLY A 140 -39.20 13.84 -3.17
C GLY A 140 -40.20 13.10 -2.27
N SER A 141 -40.85 12.02 -2.73
CA SER A 141 -41.77 11.25 -1.90
C SER A 141 -41.05 10.57 -0.73
N GLY A 142 -41.67 10.57 0.45
CA GLY A 142 -41.20 9.77 1.59
C GLY A 142 -41.31 8.28 1.30
N MET A 143 -40.31 7.50 1.74
CA MET A 143 -40.26 6.05 1.62
C MET A 143 -40.46 5.47 3.01
N ALA A 144 -41.44 4.57 3.19
CA ALA A 144 -41.66 3.92 4.47
C ALA A 144 -40.49 3.00 4.80
N ALA A 145 -39.88 3.15 5.98
CA ALA A 145 -38.93 2.18 6.49
C ALA A 145 -39.69 0.87 6.74
N THR A 146 -39.49 -0.13 5.87
CA THR A 146 -39.87 -1.51 6.16
C THR A 146 -39.00 -1.99 7.31
N ALA A 147 -39.59 -2.11 8.49
CA ALA A 147 -39.01 -2.78 9.66
C ALA A 147 -38.79 -4.27 9.39
#